data_AF-A0A957FTW6-F1
#
_entry.id   AF-A0A957FTW6-F1
#
_cell.length_a   1.000
_cell.length_b   1.000
_cell.length_c   1.000
_cell.angle_alpha   90.00
_cell.angle_beta   90.00
_cell.angle_gamma   90.00
#
_symmetry.space_group_name_H-M   'P 1'
#
loop_
_entity.id
_entity.type
_entity.pdbx_description
1 polymer ?
#
loop_
_entity_poly.entity_id
_entity_poly.type
_entity_poly.pdbx_seq_one_letter_code
_entity_poly.pdbx_strand_id
1 'polypeptide(L)'
;MTNNSANYGGAVYLNTAAAYMYQSGGIVASNTATTTTDYGGGAFYVTNGHYIGTGGTIRENHSHYYGGVASMANATASFDNMTILSNTADITGGMIYLRDNSAAVTITNSLIQGNSPNLLSSNNMDVDVTIVGNEISNHALGLYALYGRYLVYANNFENNTVAFDATGNGNFDGRHNWFGDGATEASAGSADAFAFRLGAPRADWSASGSLADSSSGRLATIAATSGTGTAIIISHGRDANDEPFATNAFNLRCSDYFDFYVIDGSPGSTWDISVPVDDTVSCESGVAGGTVATNLLYKFVTSSTVPGAPDTSCSSADCWELWSDFGTISRSGSAGSYTLTAEDVPLAELLGTPFVAGLRSTPTAISLSTFAPEVPAGSALIALTAIAALLLLLTVVTLYTQRRILP
;
A
#
# COMPACT_ATOMS: atom_id res chain seq x y z
N MET A 1 -11.75 -2.93 -28.03
CA MET A 1 -12.82 -1.91 -28.16
C MET A 1 -12.15 -0.56 -28.30
N THR A 2 -12.16 0.03 -29.49
CA THR A 2 -11.38 1.23 -29.77
C THR A 2 -12.13 2.26 -30.58
N ASN A 3 -11.82 3.55 -30.37
CA ASN A 3 -12.37 4.67 -31.14
C ASN A 3 -13.91 4.78 -31.07
N ASN A 4 -14.50 4.41 -29.94
CA ASN A 4 -15.94 4.55 -29.71
C ASN A 4 -16.24 5.86 -29.00
N SER A 5 -17.44 6.39 -29.22
CA SER A 5 -17.90 7.61 -28.58
C SER A 5 -19.34 7.42 -28.13
N ALA A 6 -19.61 7.73 -26.87
CA ALA A 6 -20.93 7.65 -26.26
C ALA A 6 -21.06 8.70 -25.15
N ASN A 7 -22.29 9.01 -24.74
CA ASN A 7 -22.49 9.93 -23.61
C ASN A 7 -21.87 9.38 -22.32
N TYR A 8 -22.01 8.08 -22.10
CA TYR A 8 -21.53 7.35 -20.92
C TYR A 8 -20.81 6.10 -21.36
N GLY A 9 -19.64 5.81 -20.79
CA GLY A 9 -18.97 4.53 -21.03
C GLY A 9 -18.57 4.40 -22.48
N GLY A 10 -17.57 5.17 -22.92
CA GLY A 10 -17.24 5.32 -24.33
C GLY A 10 -17.11 3.98 -25.09
N ALA A 11 -16.67 2.92 -24.41
CA ALA A 11 -16.74 1.54 -24.90
C ALA A 11 -17.92 0.73 -24.36
N VAL A 12 -18.13 0.71 -23.03
CA VAL A 12 -19.11 -0.16 -22.38
C VAL A 12 -19.88 0.56 -21.28
N TYR A 13 -21.20 0.33 -21.25
CA TYR A 13 -22.08 0.77 -20.18
C TYR A 13 -22.70 -0.43 -19.47
N LEU A 14 -22.43 -0.58 -18.17
CA LEU A 14 -22.97 -1.62 -17.29
C LEU A 14 -23.90 -0.95 -16.27
N ASN A 15 -25.19 -1.30 -16.26
CA ASN A 15 -26.20 -0.57 -15.45
C ASN A 15 -27.07 -1.45 -14.54
N THR A 16 -26.75 -2.73 -14.36
CA THR A 16 -27.52 -3.64 -13.49
C THR A 16 -26.61 -4.58 -12.70
N ALA A 17 -27.10 -5.07 -11.55
CA ALA A 17 -26.42 -6.04 -10.66
C ALA A 17 -25.97 -7.33 -11.36
N ALA A 18 -26.63 -7.73 -12.44
CA ALA A 18 -26.28 -8.92 -13.19
C ALA A 18 -25.34 -8.64 -14.38
N ALA A 19 -24.93 -7.38 -14.60
CA ALA A 19 -24.08 -7.01 -15.73
C ALA A 19 -22.60 -7.19 -15.37
N TYR A 20 -21.93 -8.04 -16.14
CA TYR A 20 -20.49 -8.32 -16.01
C TYR A 20 -19.76 -7.96 -17.30
N MET A 21 -18.60 -7.34 -17.16
CA MET A 21 -17.58 -7.29 -18.20
C MET A 21 -16.35 -8.06 -17.71
N TYR A 22 -15.91 -9.03 -18.53
CA TYR A 22 -14.68 -9.77 -18.28
C TYR A 22 -13.66 -9.48 -19.38
N GLN A 23 -12.47 -9.02 -18.98
CA GLN A 23 -11.34 -8.73 -19.86
C GLN A 23 -10.12 -9.53 -19.41
N SER A 24 -9.78 -10.58 -20.15
CA SER A 24 -8.56 -11.37 -19.90
C SER A 24 -7.40 -11.03 -20.83
N GLY A 25 -7.54 -10.00 -21.66
CA GLY A 25 -6.57 -9.61 -22.67
C GLY A 25 -7.13 -8.55 -23.64
N GLY A 26 -6.41 -8.31 -24.73
CA GLY A 26 -6.83 -7.34 -25.75
C GLY A 26 -6.66 -5.89 -25.33
N ILE A 27 -7.23 -4.98 -26.13
CA ILE A 27 -7.05 -3.53 -25.99
C ILE A 27 -8.41 -2.82 -25.90
N VAL A 28 -8.56 -1.97 -24.89
CA VAL A 28 -9.62 -0.96 -24.78
C VAL A 28 -8.98 0.42 -24.84
N ALA A 29 -9.09 1.10 -25.98
CA ALA A 29 -8.32 2.32 -26.19
C ALA A 29 -9.01 3.40 -27.00
N SER A 30 -8.66 4.65 -26.72
CA SER A 30 -9.11 5.80 -27.52
C SER A 30 -10.64 5.92 -27.57
N ASN A 31 -11.34 5.49 -26.52
CA ASN A 31 -12.78 5.68 -26.41
C ASN A 31 -13.07 6.99 -25.67
N THR A 32 -14.21 7.60 -25.97
CA THR A 32 -14.57 8.91 -25.43
C THR A 32 -15.98 8.92 -24.84
N ALA A 33 -16.08 9.31 -23.56
CA ALA A 33 -17.34 9.72 -22.97
C ALA A 33 -17.58 11.22 -23.23
N THR A 34 -18.66 11.54 -23.93
CA THR A 34 -18.91 12.89 -24.47
C THR A 34 -19.64 13.83 -23.53
N THR A 35 -20.20 13.33 -22.43
CA THR A 35 -20.88 14.19 -21.45
C THR A 35 -19.91 15.13 -20.75
N THR A 36 -20.30 16.41 -20.62
CA THR A 36 -19.51 17.48 -19.99
C THR A 36 -20.11 17.96 -18.66
N THR A 37 -21.29 17.45 -18.29
CA THR A 37 -22.06 17.91 -17.12
C THR A 37 -22.35 16.80 -16.12
N ASP A 38 -22.14 15.55 -16.50
CA ASP A 38 -22.42 14.35 -15.70
C ASP A 38 -21.23 13.39 -15.75
N TYR A 39 -21.31 12.32 -14.98
CA TYR A 39 -20.31 11.23 -14.90
C TYR A 39 -19.94 10.67 -16.29
N GLY A 40 -18.66 10.38 -16.58
CA GLY A 40 -18.24 10.05 -17.97
C GLY A 40 -17.74 8.63 -18.18
N GLY A 41 -16.68 8.20 -17.49
CA GLY A 41 -16.15 6.83 -17.62
C GLY A 41 -15.65 6.53 -19.04
N GLY A 42 -14.61 7.22 -19.51
CA GLY A 42 -14.17 7.27 -20.91
C GLY A 42 -14.10 5.92 -21.62
N ALA A 43 -13.69 4.86 -20.93
CA ALA A 43 -13.88 3.49 -21.40
C ALA A 43 -15.19 2.88 -20.88
N PHE A 44 -15.37 2.87 -19.55
CA PHE A 44 -16.42 2.14 -18.88
C PHE A 44 -17.26 3.04 -17.99
N TYR A 45 -18.56 2.88 -18.09
CA TYR A 45 -19.47 3.41 -17.09
C TYR A 45 -20.13 2.25 -16.38
N VAL A 46 -19.89 2.13 -15.07
CA VAL A 46 -20.33 0.99 -14.28
C VAL A 46 -21.24 1.49 -13.16
N THR A 47 -22.51 1.14 -13.22
CA THR A 47 -23.50 1.47 -12.20
C THR A 47 -24.29 0.24 -11.85
N ASN A 48 -24.23 -0.17 -10.58
CA ASN A 48 -24.75 -1.47 -10.14
C ASN A 48 -24.06 -2.67 -10.82
N GLY A 49 -22.98 -2.52 -11.60
CA GLY A 49 -22.38 -3.61 -12.37
C GLY A 49 -21.03 -4.08 -11.85
N HIS A 50 -20.43 -5.01 -12.60
CA HIS A 50 -19.14 -5.62 -12.25
C HIS A 50 -18.16 -5.57 -13.43
N TYR A 51 -16.97 -5.01 -13.21
CA TYR A 51 -15.84 -5.12 -14.13
C TYR A 51 -14.78 -6.06 -13.57
N ILE A 52 -14.29 -6.99 -14.40
CA ILE A 52 -13.23 -7.92 -14.01
C ILE A 52 -12.18 -7.94 -15.13
N GLY A 53 -11.01 -7.39 -14.86
CA GLY A 53 -9.82 -7.47 -15.70
C GLY A 53 -8.79 -8.41 -15.08
N THR A 54 -8.26 -9.35 -15.86
CA THR A 54 -7.16 -10.26 -15.45
C THR A 54 -6.00 -10.23 -16.44
N GLY A 55 -5.93 -9.19 -17.27
CA GLY A 55 -5.01 -9.10 -18.40
C GLY A 55 -5.43 -8.08 -19.46
N GLY A 56 -4.45 -7.57 -20.20
CA GLY A 56 -4.66 -6.69 -21.35
C GLY A 56 -4.42 -5.22 -21.05
N THR A 57 -4.73 -4.37 -22.03
CA THR A 57 -4.37 -2.95 -21.99
C THR A 57 -5.61 -2.06 -22.04
N ILE A 58 -5.66 -1.07 -21.16
CA ILE A 58 -6.62 0.03 -21.21
C ILE A 58 -5.83 1.33 -21.36
N ARG A 59 -5.96 2.02 -22.49
CA ARG A 59 -5.15 3.23 -22.73
C ARG A 59 -5.83 4.34 -23.50
N GLU A 60 -5.41 5.57 -23.25
CA GLU A 60 -5.83 6.74 -24.04
C GLU A 60 -7.35 6.94 -24.10
N ASN A 61 -8.10 6.41 -23.14
CA ASN A 61 -9.52 6.70 -23.04
C ASN A 61 -9.72 8.08 -22.40
N HIS A 62 -10.76 8.78 -22.82
CA HIS A 62 -11.01 10.15 -22.44
C HIS A 62 -12.43 10.35 -21.92
N SER A 63 -12.56 11.07 -20.82
CA SER A 63 -13.84 11.50 -20.27
C SER A 63 -13.86 13.02 -20.17
N HIS A 64 -14.87 13.66 -20.75
CA HIS A 64 -15.07 15.11 -20.60
C HIS A 64 -15.54 15.55 -19.20
N TYR A 65 -15.64 14.61 -18.25
CA TYR A 65 -15.98 14.92 -16.87
C TYR A 65 -15.14 14.08 -15.90
N TYR A 66 -15.66 12.95 -15.42
CA TYR A 66 -15.00 12.09 -14.45
C TYR A 66 -14.67 10.70 -15.00
N GLY A 67 -13.58 10.10 -14.55
CA GLY A 67 -13.26 8.70 -14.84
C GLY A 67 -12.74 8.50 -16.27
N GLY A 68 -11.44 8.62 -16.52
CA GLY A 68 -10.89 8.41 -17.88
C GLY A 68 -10.97 6.94 -18.32
N VAL A 69 -10.72 6.01 -17.40
CA VAL A 69 -11.07 4.60 -17.59
C VAL A 69 -12.51 4.37 -17.18
N ALA A 70 -12.81 4.55 -15.89
CA ALA A 70 -14.11 4.16 -15.35
C ALA A 70 -14.74 5.23 -14.46
N SER A 71 -16.05 5.40 -14.59
CA SER A 71 -16.87 6.05 -13.56
C SER A 71 -17.81 5.02 -12.95
N MET A 72 -17.81 4.93 -11.61
CA MET A 72 -18.35 3.78 -10.89
C MET A 72 -19.29 4.18 -9.75
N ALA A 73 -20.47 3.54 -9.68
CA ALA A 73 -21.48 3.75 -8.64
C ALA A 73 -22.16 2.45 -8.22
N ASN A 74 -22.25 2.16 -6.92
CA ASN A 74 -22.80 0.90 -6.39
C ASN A 74 -22.23 -0.33 -7.13
N ALA A 75 -20.94 -0.34 -7.43
CA ALA A 75 -20.33 -1.23 -8.41
C ALA A 75 -19.06 -1.86 -7.85
N THR A 76 -18.64 -2.99 -8.44
CA THR A 76 -17.33 -3.57 -8.13
C THR A 76 -16.42 -3.61 -9.36
N ALA A 77 -15.13 -3.41 -9.14
CA ALA A 77 -14.13 -3.62 -10.19
C ALA A 77 -12.88 -4.30 -9.64
N SER A 78 -12.39 -5.29 -10.37
CA SER A 78 -11.08 -5.91 -10.17
C SER A 78 -10.20 -5.65 -11.38
N PHE A 79 -8.99 -5.15 -11.15
CA PHE A 79 -7.96 -4.97 -12.18
C PHE A 79 -6.74 -5.76 -11.74
N ASP A 80 -6.59 -6.97 -12.27
CA ASP A 80 -5.45 -7.83 -11.99
C ASP A 80 -4.61 -7.99 -13.26
N ASN A 81 -3.29 -7.85 -13.13
CA ASN A 81 -2.35 -8.03 -14.26
C ASN A 81 -2.69 -7.15 -15.48
N MET A 82 -3.14 -5.91 -15.24
CA MET A 82 -3.55 -4.97 -16.27
C MET A 82 -2.42 -3.99 -16.64
N THR A 83 -2.43 -3.50 -17.87
CA THR A 83 -1.63 -2.35 -18.30
C THR A 83 -2.54 -1.15 -18.55
N ILE A 84 -2.46 -0.12 -17.72
CA ILE A 84 -3.41 1.01 -17.71
C ILE A 84 -2.68 2.33 -17.90
N LEU A 85 -2.77 2.89 -19.10
CA LEU A 85 -1.85 3.95 -19.55
C LEU A 85 -2.58 5.17 -20.08
N SER A 86 -2.16 6.37 -19.67
CA SER A 86 -2.50 7.62 -20.34
C SER A 86 -4.01 7.87 -20.52
N ASN A 87 -4.84 7.37 -19.61
CA ASN A 87 -6.27 7.68 -19.62
C ASN A 87 -6.50 9.03 -18.95
N THR A 88 -7.47 9.79 -19.47
CA THR A 88 -7.66 11.19 -19.10
C THR A 88 -9.10 11.50 -18.75
N ALA A 89 -9.28 12.37 -17.76
CA ALA A 89 -10.56 13.01 -17.45
C ALA A 89 -10.36 14.53 -17.37
N ASP A 90 -11.36 15.33 -17.75
CA ASP A 90 -11.22 16.79 -17.68
C ASP A 90 -11.26 17.32 -16.23
N ILE A 91 -11.90 16.60 -15.29
CA ILE A 91 -12.05 17.05 -13.90
C ILE A 91 -11.25 16.23 -12.88
N THR A 92 -11.53 14.92 -12.75
CA THR A 92 -10.80 14.04 -11.80
C THR A 92 -10.98 12.56 -12.14
N GLY A 93 -10.10 11.73 -11.59
CA GLY A 93 -10.13 10.28 -11.78
C GLY A 93 -9.74 9.91 -13.20
N GLY A 94 -8.53 10.29 -13.63
CA GLY A 94 -7.98 9.92 -14.93
C GLY A 94 -8.01 8.42 -15.19
N MET A 95 -7.85 7.59 -14.15
CA MET A 95 -8.21 6.18 -14.20
C MET A 95 -9.64 5.97 -13.72
N ILE A 96 -9.88 6.05 -12.41
CA ILE A 96 -11.18 5.72 -11.82
C ILE A 96 -11.76 6.90 -11.06
N TYR A 97 -13.04 7.14 -11.26
CA TYR A 97 -13.84 7.98 -10.38
C TYR A 97 -14.93 7.16 -9.69
N LEU A 98 -14.87 7.12 -8.36
CA LEU A 98 -15.83 6.44 -7.49
C LEU A 98 -16.84 7.44 -6.94
N ARG A 99 -18.11 7.15 -7.17
CA ARG A 99 -19.25 7.99 -6.77
C ARG A 99 -20.36 7.16 -6.16
N ASP A 100 -21.28 7.83 -5.48
CA ASP A 100 -22.42 7.23 -4.79
C ASP A 100 -21.99 6.13 -3.80
N ASN A 101 -22.95 5.48 -3.15
CA ASN A 101 -22.65 4.54 -2.07
C ASN A 101 -22.14 3.20 -2.62
N SER A 102 -21.35 2.49 -1.82
CA SER A 102 -21.00 1.08 -1.96
C SER A 102 -20.27 0.72 -3.27
N ALA A 103 -19.18 1.42 -3.58
CA ALA A 103 -18.27 1.01 -4.65
C ALA A 103 -17.02 0.32 -4.07
N ALA A 104 -16.66 -0.85 -4.62
CA ALA A 104 -15.48 -1.61 -4.22
C ALA A 104 -14.51 -1.78 -5.40
N VAL A 105 -13.26 -1.38 -5.23
CA VAL A 105 -12.24 -1.48 -6.27
C VAL A 105 -11.02 -2.19 -5.75
N THR A 106 -10.59 -3.23 -6.46
CA THR A 106 -9.34 -3.94 -6.22
C THR A 106 -8.43 -3.79 -7.43
N ILE A 107 -7.19 -3.34 -7.22
CA ILE A 107 -6.17 -3.22 -8.26
C ILE A 107 -4.92 -3.94 -7.81
N THR A 108 -4.52 -4.96 -8.56
CA THR A 108 -3.39 -5.83 -8.24
C THR A 108 -2.51 -6.10 -9.45
N ASN A 109 -1.22 -6.33 -9.21
CA ASN A 109 -0.28 -6.83 -10.23
C ASN A 109 -0.23 -5.99 -11.52
N SER A 110 -0.61 -4.72 -11.45
CA SER A 110 -0.86 -3.92 -12.65
C SER A 110 0.22 -2.86 -12.85
N LEU A 111 0.48 -2.54 -14.12
CA LEU A 111 1.25 -1.37 -14.52
C LEU A 111 0.27 -0.22 -14.76
N ILE A 112 0.41 0.86 -14.00
CA ILE A 112 -0.47 2.03 -14.04
C ILE A 112 0.38 3.28 -14.27
N GLN A 113 0.19 3.96 -15.40
CA GLN A 113 1.08 5.05 -15.77
C GLN A 113 0.37 6.20 -16.45
N GLY A 114 0.72 7.43 -16.05
CA GLY A 114 0.37 8.64 -16.80
C GLY A 114 -1.13 8.94 -16.88
N ASN A 115 -1.95 8.40 -15.97
CA ASN A 115 -3.38 8.70 -15.95
C ASN A 115 -3.60 10.09 -15.33
N SER A 116 -4.44 10.92 -15.93
CA SER A 116 -4.53 12.35 -15.61
C SER A 116 -5.98 12.82 -15.44
N PRO A 117 -6.30 13.71 -14.48
CA PRO A 117 -5.36 14.49 -13.64
C PRO A 117 -4.84 13.72 -12.42
N ASN A 118 -5.54 12.66 -12.01
CA ASN A 118 -5.11 11.77 -10.94
C ASN A 118 -5.48 10.32 -11.25
N LEU A 119 -4.84 9.35 -10.59
CA LEU A 119 -5.16 7.92 -10.79
C LEU A 119 -6.60 7.65 -10.38
N LEU A 120 -6.93 7.83 -9.11
CA LEU A 120 -8.25 7.51 -8.57
C LEU A 120 -8.76 8.66 -7.70
N SER A 121 -10.05 8.96 -7.81
CA SER A 121 -10.75 9.90 -6.93
C SER A 121 -12.04 9.28 -6.40
N SER A 122 -12.32 9.48 -5.12
CA SER A 122 -13.63 9.23 -4.53
C SER A 122 -14.26 10.54 -4.06
N ASN A 123 -15.59 10.59 -4.03
CA ASN A 123 -16.31 11.73 -3.44
C ASN A 123 -17.34 11.31 -2.39
N ASN A 124 -17.27 10.07 -1.86
CA ASN A 124 -18.28 9.55 -0.95
C ASN A 124 -17.74 8.60 0.14
N MET A 125 -18.40 8.58 1.30
CA MET A 125 -17.98 7.93 2.55
C MET A 125 -17.97 6.41 2.53
N ASP A 126 -18.65 5.78 1.58
CA ASP A 126 -18.84 4.32 1.52
C ASP A 126 -18.18 3.72 0.27
N VAL A 127 -16.86 3.88 0.17
CA VAL A 127 -16.05 3.21 -0.86
C VAL A 127 -14.95 2.39 -0.21
N ASP A 128 -14.67 1.21 -0.77
CA ASP A 128 -13.59 0.33 -0.36
C ASP A 128 -12.60 0.19 -1.52
N VAL A 129 -11.36 0.65 -1.33
CA VAL A 129 -10.33 0.64 -2.36
C VAL A 129 -9.12 -0.13 -1.85
N THR A 130 -8.74 -1.17 -2.58
CA THR A 130 -7.55 -1.99 -2.32
C THR A 130 -6.61 -1.89 -3.52
N ILE A 131 -5.41 -1.36 -3.31
CA ILE A 131 -4.39 -1.18 -4.36
C ILE A 131 -3.13 -1.84 -3.86
N VAL A 132 -2.82 -3.02 -4.39
CA VAL A 132 -1.72 -3.82 -3.88
C VAL A 132 -0.79 -4.30 -4.98
N GLY A 133 0.51 -4.12 -4.77
CA GLY A 133 1.50 -4.76 -5.64
C GLY A 133 1.49 -4.29 -7.09
N ASN A 134 1.27 -2.99 -7.29
CA ASN A 134 1.27 -2.36 -8.60
C ASN A 134 2.59 -1.60 -8.84
N GLU A 135 2.86 -1.31 -10.11
CA GLU A 135 3.82 -0.28 -10.51
C GLU A 135 3.04 0.96 -10.93
N ILE A 136 3.22 2.07 -10.20
CA ILE A 136 2.41 3.29 -10.34
C ILE A 136 3.33 4.47 -10.63
N SER A 137 3.27 5.02 -11.84
CA SER A 137 4.22 6.07 -12.23
C SER A 137 3.67 7.23 -13.04
N ASN A 138 4.38 8.36 -12.97
CA ASN A 138 4.13 9.55 -13.79
C ASN A 138 2.75 10.20 -13.58
N HIS A 139 2.28 10.28 -12.34
CA HIS A 139 1.06 11.02 -11.98
C HIS A 139 1.42 12.36 -11.30
N ALA A 140 0.69 13.42 -11.62
CA ALA A 140 0.75 14.65 -10.83
C ALA A 140 0.20 14.39 -9.42
N LEU A 141 -0.94 13.70 -9.35
CA LEU A 141 -1.51 13.17 -8.12
C LEU A 141 -1.88 11.71 -8.34
N GLY A 142 -1.40 10.79 -7.51
CA GLY A 142 -1.80 9.38 -7.57
C GLY A 142 -3.23 9.21 -7.08
N LEU A 143 -3.39 8.95 -5.79
CA LEU A 143 -4.70 8.71 -5.17
C LEU A 143 -5.22 9.97 -4.51
N TYR A 144 -6.42 10.39 -4.90
CA TYR A 144 -7.16 11.45 -4.23
C TYR A 144 -8.27 10.82 -3.37
N ALA A 145 -7.94 10.58 -2.11
CA ALA A 145 -8.77 9.85 -1.16
C ALA A 145 -9.57 10.83 -0.29
N LEU A 146 -10.70 11.34 -0.80
CA LEU A 146 -11.53 12.25 -0.02
C LEU A 146 -12.34 11.52 1.06
N TYR A 147 -12.76 10.29 0.79
CA TYR A 147 -13.69 9.54 1.62
C TYR A 147 -13.60 8.03 1.36
N GLY A 148 -14.05 7.21 2.32
CA GLY A 148 -14.03 5.75 2.26
C GLY A 148 -12.78 5.13 2.88
N ARG A 149 -12.58 3.84 2.69
CA ARG A 149 -11.42 3.08 3.18
C ARG A 149 -10.47 2.76 2.03
N TYR A 150 -9.20 3.08 2.23
CA TYR A 150 -8.12 2.82 1.29
C TYR A 150 -7.08 1.95 1.96
N LEU A 151 -6.83 0.78 1.38
CA LEU A 151 -5.68 -0.05 1.67
C LEU A 151 -4.75 -0.01 0.47
N VAL A 152 -3.62 0.65 0.62
CA VAL A 152 -2.62 0.85 -0.43
C VAL A 152 -1.30 0.32 0.06
N TYR A 153 -0.85 -0.78 -0.52
CA TYR A 153 0.22 -1.58 0.07
C TYR A 153 1.11 -2.21 -1.01
N ALA A 154 2.40 -2.39 -0.74
CA ALA A 154 3.34 -3.07 -1.64
C ALA A 154 3.47 -2.50 -3.06
N ASN A 155 3.12 -1.24 -3.29
CA ASN A 155 3.21 -0.63 -4.61
C ASN A 155 4.57 0.07 -4.79
N ASN A 156 5.05 0.10 -6.04
CA ASN A 156 6.20 0.90 -6.44
C ASN A 156 5.70 2.21 -7.07
N PHE A 157 5.84 3.32 -6.33
CA PHE A 157 5.49 4.65 -6.81
C PHE A 157 6.72 5.36 -7.39
N GLU A 158 6.75 5.61 -8.70
CA GLU A 158 7.87 6.29 -9.36
C GLU A 158 7.44 7.58 -10.06
N ASN A 159 8.25 8.64 -9.96
CA ASN A 159 8.04 9.89 -10.70
C ASN A 159 6.63 10.50 -10.51
N ASN A 160 5.97 10.21 -9.38
CA ASN A 160 4.74 10.87 -9.00
C ASN A 160 5.08 12.17 -8.27
N THR A 161 4.38 13.25 -8.59
CA THR A 161 4.61 14.52 -7.85
C THR A 161 4.04 14.40 -6.44
N VAL A 162 2.84 13.82 -6.30
CA VAL A 162 2.23 13.42 -5.03
C VAL A 162 1.59 12.05 -5.22
N ALA A 163 1.99 11.04 -4.44
CA ALA A 163 1.43 9.69 -4.52
C ALA A 163 0.02 9.64 -3.91
N PHE A 164 -0.17 10.28 -2.75
CA PHE A 164 -1.42 10.29 -2.02
C PHE A 164 -1.82 11.70 -1.62
N ASP A 165 -3.09 12.03 -1.81
CA ASP A 165 -3.73 13.14 -1.14
C ASP A 165 -4.90 12.57 -0.35
N ALA A 166 -4.63 12.35 0.95
CA ALA A 166 -5.59 11.87 1.93
C ALA A 166 -6.10 13.02 2.83
N THR A 167 -6.18 14.25 2.30
CA THR A 167 -6.70 15.40 3.05
C THR A 167 -8.20 15.31 3.39
N GLY A 168 -8.89 14.30 2.86
CA GLY A 168 -10.29 14.04 3.15
C GLY A 168 -10.55 13.33 4.48
N ASN A 169 -11.82 12.94 4.66
CA ASN A 169 -12.29 12.21 5.84
C ASN A 169 -12.23 10.67 5.65
N GLY A 170 -11.50 10.19 4.65
CA GLY A 170 -11.31 8.77 4.42
C GLY A 170 -10.39 8.12 5.46
N ASN A 171 -10.57 6.83 5.71
CA ASN A 171 -9.59 6.01 6.40
C ASN A 171 -8.55 5.53 5.38
N PHE A 172 -7.33 6.04 5.48
CA PHE A 172 -6.26 5.78 4.54
C PHE A 172 -5.11 5.06 5.22
N ASP A 173 -4.80 3.85 4.73
CA ASP A 173 -3.57 3.12 5.05
C ASP A 173 -2.72 3.02 3.78
N GLY A 174 -1.66 3.81 3.74
CA GLY A 174 -0.69 3.87 2.64
C GLY A 174 0.71 3.42 3.02
N ARG A 175 0.83 2.64 4.10
CA ARG A 175 2.12 2.15 4.60
C ARG A 175 2.68 1.08 3.66
N HIS A 176 3.98 0.83 3.80
CA HIS A 176 4.69 -0.24 3.10
C HIS A 176 4.54 -0.17 1.57
N ASN A 177 4.62 1.04 1.04
CA ASN A 177 4.84 1.27 -0.38
C ASN A 177 6.26 1.77 -0.57
N TRP A 178 6.87 1.47 -1.71
CA TRP A 178 8.08 2.15 -2.11
C TRP A 178 7.73 3.43 -2.85
N PHE A 179 8.42 4.52 -2.50
CA PHE A 179 8.34 5.79 -3.21
C PHE A 179 9.72 6.05 -3.75
N GLY A 180 9.83 6.22 -5.07
CA GLY A 180 11.05 6.25 -5.85
C GLY A 180 12.23 7.00 -5.25
N ASP A 181 13.43 6.77 -5.78
CA ASP A 181 14.64 7.43 -5.30
C ASP A 181 14.47 8.95 -5.16
N GLY A 182 14.77 9.46 -3.96
CA GLY A 182 14.61 10.87 -3.64
C GLY A 182 13.17 11.32 -3.30
N ALA A 183 12.24 10.38 -3.11
CA ALA A 183 10.93 10.69 -2.57
C ALA A 183 11.04 11.45 -1.25
N THR A 184 10.14 12.40 -1.07
CA THR A 184 9.97 13.19 0.14
C THR A 184 8.62 12.86 0.76
N GLU A 185 8.43 13.25 2.02
CA GLU A 185 7.11 13.19 2.66
C GLU A 185 6.04 13.89 1.82
N ALA A 186 6.37 15.05 1.24
CA ALA A 186 5.46 15.80 0.37
C ALA A 186 5.09 15.02 -0.91
N SER A 187 6.04 14.28 -1.50
CA SER A 187 5.76 13.47 -2.69
C SER A 187 5.04 12.15 -2.38
N ALA A 188 5.16 11.62 -1.16
CA ALA A 188 4.25 10.57 -0.71
C ALA A 188 2.85 11.15 -0.40
N GLY A 189 2.81 12.38 0.13
CA GLY A 189 1.62 13.13 0.50
C GLY A 189 0.91 12.62 1.76
N SER A 190 1.58 11.75 2.51
CA SER A 190 1.20 11.33 3.86
C SER A 190 2.45 11.07 4.68
N ALA A 191 2.55 11.73 5.84
CA ALA A 191 3.63 11.53 6.81
C ALA A 191 3.73 10.07 7.26
N ASP A 192 2.58 9.46 7.55
CA ASP A 192 2.48 8.07 7.98
C ASP A 192 2.93 7.11 6.88
N ALA A 193 2.44 7.30 5.64
CA ALA A 193 2.86 6.49 4.49
C ALA A 193 4.36 6.60 4.21
N PHE A 194 4.92 7.81 4.32
CA PHE A 194 6.35 8.03 4.09
C PHE A 194 7.23 7.48 5.22
N ALA A 195 6.81 7.63 6.48
CA ALA A 195 7.53 7.12 7.64
C ALA A 195 7.62 5.60 7.64
N PHE A 196 6.56 4.92 7.17
CA PHE A 196 6.46 3.47 7.11
C PHE A 196 6.58 2.93 5.69
N ARG A 197 7.33 3.62 4.82
CA ARG A 197 7.59 3.20 3.45
C ARG A 197 8.53 1.98 3.39
N LEU A 198 8.47 1.26 2.27
CA LEU A 198 9.51 0.29 1.93
C LEU A 198 10.82 1.03 1.67
N GLY A 199 11.93 0.48 2.14
CA GLY A 199 13.25 1.07 1.92
C GLY A 199 13.76 0.89 0.49
N ALA A 200 13.12 0.02 -0.28
CA ALA A 200 13.54 -0.40 -1.61
C ALA A 200 12.35 -0.66 -2.55
N PRO A 201 12.56 -0.63 -3.87
CA PRO A 201 11.56 -1.11 -4.81
C PRO A 201 11.22 -2.56 -4.50
N ARG A 202 9.94 -2.92 -4.60
CA ARG A 202 9.50 -4.30 -4.54
C ARG A 202 10.14 -5.12 -5.67
N ALA A 203 10.74 -6.26 -5.34
CA ALA A 203 11.21 -7.24 -6.31
C ALA A 203 10.06 -8.11 -6.82
N ASP A 204 9.34 -8.79 -5.92
CA ASP A 204 8.24 -9.72 -6.25
C ASP A 204 7.18 -9.78 -5.13
N TRP A 205 5.95 -10.21 -5.44
CA TRP A 205 4.89 -10.44 -4.44
C TRP A 205 3.84 -11.45 -4.92
N SER A 206 3.04 -11.97 -3.97
CA SER A 206 1.95 -12.88 -4.25
C SER A 206 0.85 -12.74 -3.20
N ALA A 207 -0.40 -12.55 -3.66
CA ALA A 207 -1.60 -12.66 -2.83
C ALA A 207 -2.10 -14.12 -2.69
N SER A 208 -1.36 -15.06 -3.28
CA SER A 208 -1.53 -16.49 -3.01
C SER A 208 -0.51 -16.89 -1.96
N GLY A 209 -0.83 -17.86 -1.10
CA GLY A 209 -0.03 -18.25 0.07
C GLY A 209 1.39 -18.78 -0.22
N SER A 210 1.94 -18.54 -1.41
CA SER A 210 3.33 -18.79 -1.75
C SER A 210 3.90 -17.74 -2.69
N LEU A 211 5.18 -17.40 -2.51
CA LEU A 211 5.98 -16.54 -3.38
C LEU A 211 7.36 -17.17 -3.56
N ALA A 212 7.85 -17.27 -4.80
CA ALA A 212 9.20 -17.76 -5.04
C ALA A 212 10.24 -16.70 -4.66
N ASP A 213 11.25 -17.12 -3.91
CA ASP A 213 12.53 -16.44 -3.76
C ASP A 213 13.17 -16.32 -5.14
N SER A 214 13.49 -15.08 -5.51
CA SER A 214 14.05 -14.69 -6.79
C SER A 214 15.38 -15.38 -7.13
N SER A 215 16.13 -15.79 -6.10
CA SER A 215 17.48 -16.33 -6.23
C SER A 215 17.53 -17.87 -6.25
N SER A 216 16.65 -18.52 -5.50
CA SER A 216 16.65 -19.98 -5.34
C SER A 216 15.47 -20.68 -6.04
N GLY A 217 14.43 -19.93 -6.44
CA GLY A 217 13.17 -20.47 -6.97
C GLY A 217 12.32 -21.19 -5.91
N ARG A 218 12.65 -21.02 -4.62
CA ARG A 218 12.02 -21.71 -3.49
C ARG A 218 10.94 -20.84 -2.88
N LEU A 219 9.88 -21.45 -2.36
CA LEU A 219 8.70 -20.69 -1.96
C LEU A 219 8.81 -20.22 -0.50
N ALA A 220 8.75 -18.91 -0.28
CA ALA A 220 8.16 -18.38 0.93
C ALA A 220 6.67 -18.71 0.92
N THR A 221 6.11 -19.09 2.06
CA THR A 221 4.69 -19.45 2.15
C THR A 221 4.02 -18.83 3.37
N ILE A 222 2.71 -18.65 3.29
CA ILE A 222 1.85 -18.24 4.39
C ILE A 222 0.53 -19.00 4.30
N ALA A 223 0.11 -19.61 5.40
CA ALA A 223 -1.08 -20.44 5.46
C ALA A 223 -1.83 -20.22 6.77
N ALA A 224 -3.15 -20.11 6.72
CA ALA A 224 -3.96 -19.96 7.93
C ALA A 224 -3.94 -21.27 8.72
N THR A 225 -3.54 -21.23 10.00
CA THR A 225 -3.76 -22.35 10.93
C THR A 225 -5.14 -22.24 11.56
N SER A 226 -5.65 -21.01 11.70
CA SER A 226 -7.02 -20.73 12.13
C SER A 226 -7.59 -19.49 11.45
N GLY A 227 -8.93 -19.38 11.38
CA GLY A 227 -9.62 -18.21 10.83
C GLY A 227 -9.69 -18.13 9.30
N THR A 228 -9.91 -16.93 8.78
CA THR A 228 -10.02 -16.59 7.35
C THR A 228 -9.23 -15.32 7.06
N GLY A 229 -8.82 -15.12 5.81
CA GLY A 229 -8.18 -13.89 5.33
C GLY A 229 -7.49 -14.11 3.98
N THR A 230 -6.99 -13.03 3.39
CA THR A 230 -6.13 -13.09 2.20
C THR A 230 -4.72 -12.74 2.58
N ALA A 231 -3.82 -13.72 2.49
CA ALA A 231 -2.43 -13.51 2.84
C ALA A 231 -1.61 -13.03 1.64
N ILE A 232 -0.67 -12.14 1.92
CA ILE A 232 0.26 -11.56 0.96
C ILE A 232 1.67 -11.83 1.45
N ILE A 233 2.53 -12.22 0.52
CA ILE A 233 3.97 -12.27 0.72
C ILE A 233 4.61 -11.26 -0.22
N ILE A 234 5.55 -10.48 0.29
CA ILE A 234 6.39 -9.58 -0.51
C ILE A 234 7.83 -10.02 -0.33
N SER A 235 8.57 -10.18 -1.42
CA SER A 235 10.04 -10.22 -1.37
C SER A 235 10.58 -8.85 -1.73
N HIS A 236 11.42 -8.32 -0.86
CA HIS A 236 12.21 -7.13 -1.17
C HIS A 236 13.49 -7.47 -1.92
N GLY A 237 13.89 -8.73 -1.95
CA GLY A 237 15.20 -9.17 -2.41
C GLY A 237 16.23 -9.17 -1.28
N ARG A 238 17.50 -9.33 -1.66
CA ARG A 238 18.66 -9.49 -0.76
C ARG A 238 19.75 -8.45 -0.96
N ASP A 239 19.60 -7.54 -1.93
CA ASP A 239 20.60 -6.50 -2.20
C ASP A 239 20.71 -5.54 -1.02
N ALA A 240 21.84 -4.84 -0.90
CA ALA A 240 22.04 -3.78 0.07
C ALA A 240 20.88 -2.76 0.07
N ASN A 241 20.44 -2.42 -1.13
CA ASN A 241 19.40 -1.44 -1.37
C ASN A 241 17.99 -1.96 -1.08
N ASP A 242 17.82 -3.28 -0.91
CA ASP A 242 16.54 -3.98 -0.71
C ASP A 242 16.04 -3.97 0.75
N GLU A 243 16.80 -3.34 1.64
CA GLU A 243 16.50 -3.32 3.07
C GLU A 243 15.24 -2.49 3.34
N PRO A 244 14.19 -3.06 3.95
CA PRO A 244 13.05 -2.26 4.38
C PRO A 244 13.53 -1.18 5.37
N PHE A 245 12.98 0.02 5.26
CA PHE A 245 13.28 1.17 6.15
C PHE A 245 14.72 1.72 6.08
N ALA A 246 15.51 1.31 5.07
CA ALA A 246 16.69 1.97 4.52
C ALA A 246 17.76 2.47 5.53
N THR A 247 18.59 1.55 6.08
CA THR A 247 19.96 1.89 6.51
C THR A 247 20.94 0.72 6.36
N ASN A 248 21.94 0.91 5.50
CA ASN A 248 23.04 -0.03 5.20
C ASN A 248 23.94 -0.34 6.42
N ALA A 249 23.46 -1.13 7.37
CA ALA A 249 24.26 -1.47 8.55
C ALA A 249 25.19 -2.68 8.32
N PHE A 250 24.96 -3.53 7.31
CA PHE A 250 25.73 -4.78 7.13
C PHE A 250 26.03 -5.15 5.67
N ASN A 251 27.26 -5.65 5.45
CA ASN A 251 27.80 -6.01 4.13
C ASN A 251 27.49 -7.45 3.68
N LEU A 252 26.84 -8.27 4.52
CA LEU A 252 26.65 -9.70 4.26
C LEU A 252 25.20 -10.07 4.58
N ARG A 253 24.43 -10.44 3.56
CA ARG A 253 23.00 -10.81 3.63
C ARG A 253 22.81 -12.22 3.10
N CYS A 254 21.96 -12.98 3.77
CA CYS A 254 21.87 -14.43 3.61
C CYS A 254 20.59 -14.88 2.91
N SER A 255 19.48 -14.24 3.24
CA SER A 255 18.17 -14.49 2.64
C SER A 255 17.53 -13.19 2.17
N ASP A 256 16.54 -13.31 1.29
CA ASP A 256 15.63 -12.23 0.95
C ASP A 256 14.87 -11.77 2.20
N TYR A 257 14.51 -10.48 2.26
CA TYR A 257 13.56 -9.99 3.25
C TYR A 257 12.15 -10.25 2.78
N PHE A 258 11.33 -10.85 3.65
CA PHE A 258 9.94 -11.12 3.35
C PHE A 258 9.02 -10.35 4.29
N ASP A 259 8.13 -9.53 3.74
CA ASP A 259 6.98 -9.07 4.51
C ASP A 259 5.84 -10.06 4.35
N PHE A 260 5.21 -10.37 5.46
CA PHE A 260 3.98 -11.14 5.50
C PHE A 260 2.83 -10.25 5.96
N TYR A 261 1.74 -10.28 5.19
CA TYR A 261 0.55 -9.50 5.46
C TYR A 261 -0.69 -10.37 5.36
N VAL A 262 -1.72 -10.11 6.18
CA VAL A 262 -3.03 -10.74 6.04
C VAL A 262 -4.12 -9.67 5.95
N ILE A 263 -4.76 -9.59 4.79
CA ILE A 263 -5.93 -8.74 4.53
C ILE A 263 -7.18 -9.41 5.10
N ASP A 264 -8.01 -8.61 5.79
CA ASP A 264 -9.32 -8.99 6.33
C ASP A 264 -9.27 -10.27 7.18
N GLY A 265 -8.15 -10.46 7.89
CA GLY A 265 -7.97 -11.53 8.86
C GLY A 265 -9.01 -11.45 9.98
N SER A 266 -9.65 -12.57 10.31
CA SER A 266 -10.54 -12.62 11.48
C SER A 266 -9.74 -12.35 12.77
N PRO A 267 -10.19 -11.48 13.69
CA PRO A 267 -9.48 -11.24 14.96
C PRO A 267 -9.19 -12.54 15.71
N GLY A 268 -7.94 -12.71 16.14
CA GLY A 268 -7.46 -13.92 16.80
C GLY A 268 -7.05 -15.07 15.87
N SER A 269 -7.12 -14.89 14.54
CA SER A 269 -6.55 -15.86 13.59
C SER A 269 -5.04 -15.99 13.75
N THR A 270 -4.54 -17.18 13.48
CA THR A 270 -3.12 -17.54 13.50
C THR A 270 -2.73 -18.14 12.16
N TRP A 271 -1.47 -17.95 11.79
CA TRP A 271 -0.95 -18.37 10.48
C TRP A 271 0.44 -18.97 10.62
N ASP A 272 0.74 -19.96 9.80
CA ASP A 272 2.11 -20.43 9.61
C ASP A 272 2.75 -19.59 8.51
N ILE A 273 3.95 -19.07 8.77
CA ILE A 273 4.77 -18.44 7.74
C ILE A 273 6.05 -19.25 7.57
N SER A 274 6.51 -19.34 6.33
CA SER A 274 7.71 -20.06 5.99
C SER A 274 8.64 -19.19 5.16
N VAL A 275 9.89 -19.07 5.59
CA VAL A 275 10.93 -18.31 4.91
C VAL A 275 11.97 -19.28 4.33
N PRO A 276 12.23 -19.24 3.01
CA PRO A 276 13.28 -20.04 2.39
C PRO A 276 14.65 -19.51 2.83
N VAL A 277 15.59 -20.44 2.97
CA VAL A 277 16.94 -20.14 3.46
C VAL A 277 17.95 -20.62 2.42
N ASP A 278 18.76 -19.71 1.87
CA ASP A 278 19.72 -19.98 0.78
C ASP A 278 21.12 -20.28 1.32
N ASP A 279 21.35 -21.56 1.64
CA ASP A 279 22.60 -21.98 2.25
C ASP A 279 23.76 -22.16 1.26
N THR A 280 23.53 -21.78 0.00
CA THR A 280 24.59 -21.64 -1.00
C THR A 280 25.39 -20.36 -0.82
N VAL A 281 24.87 -19.39 -0.04
CA VAL A 281 25.58 -18.16 0.31
C VAL A 281 26.47 -18.39 1.54
N SER A 282 27.71 -17.91 1.48
CA SER A 282 28.76 -18.21 2.47
C SER A 282 28.41 -17.81 3.91
N CYS A 283 27.52 -16.85 4.11
CA CYS A 283 27.06 -16.44 5.43
C CYS A 283 26.12 -17.45 6.10
N GLU A 284 25.61 -18.43 5.35
CA GLU A 284 24.84 -19.57 5.84
C GLU A 284 25.64 -20.88 5.81
N SER A 285 26.85 -20.89 5.22
CA SER A 285 27.66 -22.11 5.10
C SER A 285 28.12 -22.71 6.44
N GLY A 286 28.09 -21.93 7.53
CA GLY A 286 28.27 -22.44 8.90
C GLY A 286 27.13 -23.34 9.39
N VAL A 287 26.00 -23.38 8.67
CA VAL A 287 24.79 -24.15 8.98
C VAL A 287 24.92 -25.63 8.60
N ALA A 288 25.73 -25.97 7.60
CA ALA A 288 25.86 -27.34 7.09
C ALA A 288 26.59 -28.30 8.07
N GLY A 289 27.22 -27.77 9.13
CA GLY A 289 28.03 -28.53 10.09
C GLY A 289 27.28 -29.23 11.24
N GLY A 290 25.95 -29.13 11.32
CA GLY A 290 25.15 -29.92 12.27
C GLY A 290 25.16 -29.42 13.73
N THR A 291 25.79 -28.29 14.05
CA THR A 291 25.81 -27.75 15.42
C THR A 291 24.79 -26.63 15.61
N VAL A 292 23.51 -27.00 15.74
CA VAL A 292 22.46 -26.47 16.66
C VAL A 292 22.14 -24.96 16.75
N ALA A 293 22.82 -24.01 16.11
CA ALA A 293 22.59 -22.58 16.40
C ALA A 293 21.67 -21.78 15.45
N THR A 294 20.98 -22.41 14.48
CA THR A 294 20.59 -21.70 13.23
C THR A 294 19.11 -21.73 12.85
N ASN A 295 18.19 -21.98 13.79
CA ASN A 295 16.75 -21.75 13.58
C ASN A 295 16.39 -20.30 13.92
N LEU A 296 17.16 -19.34 13.41
CA LEU A 296 16.97 -17.94 13.78
C LEU A 296 16.16 -17.25 12.69
N LEU A 297 14.85 -17.32 12.85
CA LEU A 297 13.91 -16.45 12.15
C LEU A 297 13.75 -15.19 12.99
N TYR A 298 14.03 -14.04 12.39
CA TYR A 298 13.83 -12.75 13.02
C TYR A 298 12.57 -12.09 12.49
N LYS A 299 11.91 -11.35 13.37
CA LYS A 299 10.82 -10.46 13.05
C LYS A 299 11.22 -9.05 13.47
N PHE A 300 10.89 -8.05 12.66
CA PHE A 300 11.10 -6.67 13.05
C PHE A 300 10.15 -6.24 14.20
N VAL A 301 10.64 -5.44 15.15
CA VAL A 301 9.83 -4.96 16.27
C VAL A 301 8.78 -3.99 15.78
N THR A 302 7.53 -4.23 16.17
CA THR A 302 6.39 -3.36 15.86
C THR A 302 6.02 -2.49 17.04
N SER A 303 5.58 -1.27 16.75
CA SER A 303 5.05 -0.31 17.70
C SER A 303 3.85 -0.88 18.46
N SER A 304 3.90 -0.78 19.78
CA SER A 304 2.78 -1.11 20.66
C SER A 304 1.65 -0.07 20.62
N THR A 305 1.93 1.14 20.12
CA THR A 305 0.95 2.24 20.05
C THR A 305 0.25 2.31 18.70
N VAL A 306 0.92 1.85 17.64
CA VAL A 306 0.41 1.83 16.27
C VAL A 306 0.60 0.42 15.72
N PRO A 307 -0.41 -0.45 15.84
CA PRO A 307 -0.32 -1.83 15.35
C PRO A 307 0.17 -1.89 13.89
N GLY A 308 1.11 -2.79 13.63
CA GLY A 308 1.72 -3.01 12.31
C GLY A 308 2.76 -1.97 11.89
N ALA A 309 2.94 -0.88 12.61
CA ALA A 309 4.02 0.07 12.33
C ALA A 309 5.34 -0.43 12.95
N PRO A 310 6.50 -0.26 12.29
CA PRO A 310 7.83 -0.32 12.92
C PRO A 310 7.91 0.43 14.26
N ASP A 311 8.57 -0.16 15.27
CA ASP A 311 8.88 0.56 16.52
C ASP A 311 9.95 1.63 16.27
N THR A 312 9.51 2.89 16.22
CA THR A 312 10.37 4.04 15.97
C THR A 312 11.33 4.37 17.11
N SER A 313 11.15 3.76 18.29
CA SER A 313 12.08 3.93 19.41
C SER A 313 13.32 3.03 19.28
N CYS A 314 13.24 2.04 18.39
CA CYS A 314 14.33 1.12 18.16
C CYS A 314 15.35 1.66 17.15
N SER A 315 16.64 1.52 17.47
CA SER A 315 17.75 2.12 16.70
C SER A 315 18.98 1.22 16.55
N SER A 316 18.86 -0.08 16.84
CA SER A 316 19.97 -1.02 16.92
C SER A 316 19.59 -2.42 16.40
N ALA A 317 20.47 -3.40 16.60
CA ALA A 317 20.15 -4.81 16.35
C ALA A 317 18.97 -5.33 17.20
N ASP A 318 18.57 -4.59 18.24
CA ASP A 318 17.42 -4.95 19.09
C ASP A 318 16.08 -4.77 18.37
N CYS A 319 16.07 -4.21 17.15
CA CYS A 319 14.85 -4.07 16.34
C CYS A 319 14.45 -5.36 15.64
N TRP A 320 15.24 -6.40 15.81
CA TRP A 320 14.95 -7.74 15.33
C TRP A 320 14.81 -8.67 16.52
N GLU A 321 13.58 -9.07 16.78
CA GLU A 321 13.25 -10.06 17.78
C GLU A 321 13.39 -11.45 17.18
N LEU A 322 13.99 -12.34 17.96
CA LEU A 322 14.13 -13.74 17.57
C LEU A 322 12.79 -14.46 17.77
N TRP A 323 12.21 -15.03 16.71
CA TRP A 323 10.88 -15.66 16.77
C TRP A 323 10.74 -16.74 17.85
N SER A 324 11.81 -17.47 18.14
CA SER A 324 11.79 -18.49 19.20
C SER A 324 11.52 -17.94 20.60
N ASP A 325 11.61 -16.63 20.80
CA ASP A 325 11.31 -15.99 22.08
C ASP A 325 9.79 -15.88 22.32
N PHE A 326 8.96 -16.08 21.27
CA PHE A 326 7.51 -15.91 21.32
C PHE A 326 6.71 -16.99 20.59
N GLY A 327 7.36 -17.89 19.85
CA GLY A 327 6.69 -18.99 19.16
C GLY A 327 7.59 -20.18 18.83
N THR A 328 7.00 -21.19 18.18
CA THR A 328 7.72 -22.38 17.74
C THR A 328 8.28 -22.15 16.35
N ILE A 329 9.54 -22.54 16.13
CA ILE A 329 10.16 -22.59 14.80
C ILE A 329 10.40 -24.05 14.44
N SER A 330 9.82 -24.51 13.34
CA SER A 330 10.15 -25.79 12.73
C SER A 330 11.03 -25.59 11.49
N ARG A 331 11.85 -26.61 11.20
CA ARG A 331 12.72 -26.64 10.04
C ARG A 331 12.34 -27.83 9.18
N SER A 332 12.17 -27.60 7.89
CA SER A 332 11.95 -28.65 6.90
C SER A 332 12.97 -28.56 5.77
N GLY A 333 13.27 -29.69 5.11
CA GLY A 333 14.25 -29.77 4.01
C GLY A 333 15.60 -30.36 4.41
N SER A 334 16.59 -30.20 3.54
CA SER A 334 17.96 -30.74 3.69
C SER A 334 19.01 -29.63 3.63
N ALA A 335 20.28 -29.93 3.94
CA ALA A 335 21.38 -29.04 3.57
C ALA A 335 21.34 -28.79 2.04
N GLY A 336 21.62 -27.58 1.60
CA GLY A 336 21.37 -27.09 0.24
C GLY A 336 19.99 -26.43 0.07
N SER A 337 19.03 -26.78 0.94
CA SER A 337 17.62 -26.47 0.70
C SER A 337 16.74 -26.71 1.93
N TYR A 338 16.70 -25.77 2.89
CA TYR A 338 15.76 -25.83 4.02
C TYR A 338 14.91 -24.55 4.17
N THR A 339 13.83 -24.68 4.91
CA THR A 339 12.83 -23.63 5.15
C THR A 339 12.62 -23.54 6.66
N LEU A 340 12.58 -22.31 7.18
CA LEU A 340 12.19 -22.05 8.57
C LEU A 340 10.72 -21.68 8.60
N THR A 341 9.94 -22.36 9.42
CA THR A 341 8.51 -22.10 9.59
C THR A 341 8.26 -21.61 11.00
N ALA A 342 7.71 -20.40 11.12
CA ALA A 342 7.13 -19.91 12.36
C ALA A 342 5.68 -20.37 12.42
N GLU A 343 5.35 -21.13 13.46
CA GLU A 343 4.03 -21.72 13.66
C GLU A 343 3.13 -20.81 14.49
N ASP A 344 1.84 -20.78 14.14
CA ASP A 344 0.77 -20.06 14.86
C ASP A 344 1.06 -18.56 15.09
N VAL A 345 1.63 -17.90 14.09
CA VAL A 345 1.89 -16.44 14.07
C VAL A 345 0.56 -15.69 14.23
N PRO A 346 0.39 -14.88 15.29
CA PRO A 346 -0.83 -14.10 15.48
C PRO A 346 -1.00 -13.05 14.37
N LEU A 347 -2.25 -12.78 13.97
CA LEU A 347 -2.58 -11.76 12.97
C LEU A 347 -1.94 -10.39 13.23
N ALA A 348 -1.80 -9.99 14.51
CA ALA A 348 -1.20 -8.71 14.88
C ALA A 348 0.27 -8.59 14.45
N GLU A 349 0.96 -9.71 14.25
CA GLU A 349 2.35 -9.79 13.79
C GLU A 349 2.47 -9.83 12.26
N LEU A 350 1.35 -9.94 11.55
CA LEU A 350 1.25 -10.07 10.08
C LEU A 350 0.62 -8.83 9.46
N LEU A 351 0.98 -7.67 9.98
CA LEU A 351 0.50 -6.36 9.51
C LEU A 351 1.59 -5.63 8.71
N GLY A 352 2.40 -6.40 7.96
CA GLY A 352 3.47 -5.88 7.11
C GLY A 352 4.83 -5.85 7.79
N THR A 353 5.01 -6.67 8.82
CA THR A 353 6.29 -6.77 9.51
C THR A 353 7.26 -7.63 8.70
N PRO A 354 8.51 -7.17 8.48
CA PRO A 354 9.50 -7.99 7.79
C PRO A 354 9.99 -9.14 8.67
N PHE A 355 10.19 -10.25 8.00
CA PHE A 355 10.79 -11.48 8.50
C PHE A 355 12.02 -11.81 7.67
N VAL A 356 13.06 -12.30 8.35
CA VAL A 356 14.31 -12.69 7.71
C VAL A 356 14.93 -13.88 8.43
N ALA A 357 15.48 -14.82 7.67
CA ALA A 357 16.30 -15.88 8.22
C ALA A 357 17.78 -15.44 8.23
N GLY A 358 18.50 -15.63 9.34
CA GLY A 358 19.90 -15.21 9.39
C GLY A 358 20.64 -15.55 10.68
N LEU A 359 21.85 -15.02 10.83
CA LEU A 359 22.65 -15.19 12.05
C LEU A 359 22.44 -14.00 13.01
N ARG A 360 22.55 -14.24 14.33
CA ARG A 360 22.36 -13.21 15.39
C ARG A 360 23.34 -12.06 15.35
N SER A 361 24.49 -12.24 14.73
CA SER A 361 25.46 -11.16 14.50
C SER A 361 25.10 -10.27 13.29
N THR A 362 24.08 -10.64 12.53
CA THR A 362 23.66 -9.99 11.28
C THR A 362 22.13 -9.85 11.10
N PRO A 363 21.28 -9.70 12.13
CA PRO A 363 19.91 -9.28 11.91
C PRO A 363 19.95 -7.77 11.69
N THR A 364 20.23 -7.43 10.45
CA THR A 364 20.07 -6.15 9.78
C THR A 364 19.54 -4.97 10.62
N ALA A 365 20.33 -4.44 11.55
CA ALA A 365 19.92 -3.31 12.38
C ALA A 365 19.48 -2.13 11.52
N ILE A 366 18.21 -1.78 11.60
CA ILE A 366 17.66 -0.59 10.96
C ILE A 366 17.67 0.50 12.04
N SER A 367 18.33 1.61 11.74
CA SER A 367 17.92 2.88 12.34
C SER A 367 16.82 3.39 11.43
N LEU A 368 15.59 3.53 11.92
CA LEU A 368 14.73 4.54 11.31
C LEU A 368 15.54 5.81 11.41
N SER A 369 15.97 6.37 10.28
CA SER A 369 16.61 7.67 10.31
C SER A 369 15.63 8.55 11.06
N THR A 370 16.03 9.09 12.21
CA THR A 370 15.26 10.10 12.89
C THR A 370 15.17 11.27 11.91
N PHE A 371 14.18 11.25 11.04
CA PHE A 371 13.61 12.45 10.50
C PHE A 371 13.02 13.08 11.73
N ALA A 372 13.84 13.91 12.40
CA ALA A 372 13.30 14.93 13.26
C ALA A 372 12.18 15.55 12.41
N PRO A 373 10.92 15.50 12.87
CA PRO A 373 9.89 16.19 12.14
C PRO A 373 10.41 17.61 12.00
N GLU A 374 10.62 18.07 10.77
CA GLU A 374 10.48 19.49 10.51
C GLU A 374 9.01 19.76 10.79
N VAL A 375 8.66 19.88 12.08
CA VAL A 375 7.46 20.57 12.49
C VAL A 375 7.64 21.93 11.85
N PRO A 376 6.84 22.32 10.85
CA PRO A 376 6.91 23.67 10.37
C PRO A 376 6.57 24.51 11.60
N ALA A 377 7.51 25.32 12.07
CA ALA A 377 7.42 26.06 13.34
C ALA A 377 6.27 27.12 13.35
N GLY A 378 5.26 26.99 12.49
CA GLY A 378 4.20 27.96 12.26
C GLY A 378 2.79 27.54 12.69
N SER A 379 2.41 26.26 12.71
CA SER A 379 0.98 25.91 12.88
C SER A 379 0.50 26.01 14.34
N ALA A 380 1.31 25.55 15.31
CA ALA A 380 0.98 25.70 16.73
C ALA A 380 1.00 27.18 17.19
N LEU A 381 1.87 28.01 16.60
CA LEU A 381 1.97 29.44 16.92
C LEU A 381 0.77 30.22 16.37
N ILE A 382 0.26 29.86 15.18
CA ILE A 382 -0.96 30.46 14.60
C ILE A 382 -2.20 30.10 15.42
N ALA A 383 -2.34 28.84 15.86
CA ALA A 383 -3.45 28.43 16.72
C ALA A 383 -3.43 29.14 18.09
N LEU A 384 -2.25 29.24 18.74
CA LEU A 384 -2.12 29.96 20.01
C LEU A 384 -2.35 31.47 19.85
N THR A 385 -1.87 32.09 18.77
CA THR A 385 -2.12 33.53 18.53
C THR A 385 -3.57 33.82 18.19
N ALA A 386 -4.25 32.94 17.46
CA ALA A 386 -5.69 33.06 17.21
C ALA A 386 -6.52 32.93 18.50
N ILE A 387 -6.17 31.98 19.37
CA ILE A 387 -6.82 31.81 20.68
C ILE A 387 -6.55 33.03 21.58
N ALA A 388 -5.32 33.54 21.62
CA ALA A 388 -4.98 34.73 22.38
C ALA A 388 -5.71 35.99 21.87
N ALA A 389 -5.84 36.16 20.55
CA ALA A 389 -6.60 37.25 19.95
C ALA A 389 -8.10 37.15 20.27
N LEU A 390 -8.68 35.95 20.24
CA LEU A 390 -10.08 35.71 20.59
C LEU A 390 -10.35 36.01 22.08
N LEU A 391 -9.46 35.59 22.98
CA LEU A 391 -9.55 35.88 24.41
C LEU A 391 -9.42 37.39 24.69
N LEU A 392 -8.52 38.09 23.98
CA LEU A 392 -8.40 39.54 24.08
C LEU A 392 -9.68 40.24 23.62
N LEU A 393 -10.26 39.80 22.49
CA LEU A 393 -11.51 40.35 21.97
C LEU A 393 -12.67 40.16 22.97
N LEU A 394 -12.81 38.96 23.53
CA LEU A 394 -13.81 38.66 24.56
C LEU A 394 -13.64 39.54 25.80
N THR A 395 -12.40 39.78 26.22
CA THR A 395 -12.09 40.65 27.36
C THR A 395 -12.48 42.10 27.07
N VAL A 396 -12.17 42.62 25.88
CA VAL A 396 -12.56 43.98 25.45
C VAL A 396 -14.08 44.13 25.38
N VAL A 397 -14.79 43.15 24.82
CA VAL A 397 -16.26 43.15 24.76
C VAL A 397 -16.87 43.14 26.17
N THR A 398 -16.30 42.35 27.09
CA THR A 398 -16.77 42.28 28.48
C THR A 398 -16.54 43.60 29.22
N LEU A 399 -15.38 44.24 29.06
CA LEU A 399 -15.11 45.55 29.65
C LEU A 399 -15.98 46.66 29.06
N TYR A 400 -16.24 46.62 27.74
CA TYR A 400 -17.11 47.57 27.07
C TYR A 400 -18.56 47.46 27.56
N THR A 401 -19.06 46.23 27.70
CA THR A 401 -20.42 45.97 28.20
C THR A 401 -20.56 46.35 29.68
N GLN A 402 -19.58 46.04 30.54
CA GLN A 402 -19.58 46.49 31.94
C GLN A 402 -19.61 48.03 32.06
N ARG A 403 -18.86 48.75 31.20
CA ARG A 403 -18.84 50.21 31.21
C ARG A 403 -20.16 50.85 30.76
N ARG A 404 -21.02 50.14 30.04
CA ARG A 404 -22.36 50.62 29.65
C ARG A 404 -23.46 50.27 30.65
N ILE A 405 -23.23 49.30 31.54
CA ILE A 405 -24.22 48.82 32.50
C ILE A 405 -24.10 49.53 33.86
N LEU A 406 -22.98 50.20 34.13
CA LEU A 406 -22.80 51.04 35.30
C LEU A 406 -23.07 52.52 34.92
N PRO A 407 -24.17 53.14 35.39
CA PRO A 407 -24.49 54.55 35.14
C PRO A 407 -23.55 55.52 35.86
#